data_AF-A0A351ZYW0-F1
#
_entry.id   AF-A0A351ZYW0-F1
#
_cell.length_a   1.000
_cell.length_b   1.000
_cell.length_c   1.000
_cell.angle_alpha   90.00
_cell.angle_beta   90.00
_cell.angle_gamma   90.00
#
_symmetry.space_group_name_H-M   'P 1'
#
loop_
_entity.id
_entity.type
_entity.pdbx_description
1 polymer ?
#
loop_
_entity_poly.entity_id
_entity_poly.type
_entity_poly.pdbx_seq_one_letter_code
_entity_poly.pdbx_strand_id
1 'polypeptide(L)'
;MSRRLPSHLADLYAERHREIGQRLRDFTRVPPEKWFYELCFCLMTPQSSAVHAHAVQLELERIKFFQHGQDVVHLLRDPATYIRFHNTKHTRLHMAREQWPSIEAILLDRGLSARERRDRLRY
;
A
#
# COMPACT_ATOMS: atom_id res chain seq x y z
N MET A 1 19.23 20.96 17.01
CA MET A 1 18.79 20.21 18.22
C MET A 1 18.83 18.72 17.92
N SER A 2 19.72 17.98 18.58
CA SER A 2 19.69 16.51 18.53
C SER A 2 18.44 16.03 19.26
N ARG A 3 17.44 15.51 18.54
CA ARG A 3 16.23 14.96 19.15
C ARG A 3 16.56 13.56 19.64
N ARG A 4 16.80 13.42 20.95
CA ARG A 4 16.80 12.10 21.60
C ARG A 4 15.38 11.56 21.62
N LEU A 5 15.22 10.28 21.27
CA LEU A 5 13.96 9.56 21.43
C LEU A 5 13.64 9.40 22.93
N PRO A 6 12.35 9.40 23.32
CA PRO A 6 11.92 8.91 24.63
C PRO A 6 12.53 7.52 24.93
N SER A 7 12.87 7.24 26.19
CA SER A 7 13.58 6.01 26.59
C SER A 7 12.90 4.73 26.09
N HIS A 8 11.59 4.58 26.34
CA HIS A 8 10.82 3.42 25.88
C HIS A 8 10.84 3.20 24.35
N LEU A 9 10.96 4.28 23.56
CA LEU A 9 11.09 4.16 22.10
C LEU A 9 12.53 3.83 21.68
N ALA A 10 13.52 4.30 22.44
CA ALA A 10 14.91 3.93 22.22
C ALA A 10 15.13 2.43 22.51
N ASP A 11 14.54 1.90 23.58
CA ASP A 11 14.59 0.49 23.94
C ASP A 11 13.89 -0.37 22.87
N LEU A 12 12.66 0.00 22.48
CA LEU A 12 11.94 -0.70 21.41
C LEU A 12 12.69 -0.65 20.07
N TYR A 13 13.32 0.49 19.75
CA TYR A 13 14.18 0.59 18.57
C TYR A 13 15.39 -0.33 18.68
N ALA A 14 16.08 -0.37 19.83
CA ALA A 14 17.21 -1.27 20.05
C ALA A 14 16.82 -2.74 19.82
N GLU A 15 15.64 -3.15 20.28
CA GLU A 15 15.09 -4.49 20.05
C GLU A 15 14.75 -4.76 18.57
N ARG A 16 14.17 -3.76 17.87
CA ARG A 16 13.56 -3.95 16.54
C ARG A 16 14.37 -3.42 15.37
N HIS A 17 15.52 -2.77 15.60
CA HIS A 17 16.27 -2.05 14.56
C HIS A 17 16.62 -2.93 13.36
N ARG A 18 16.89 -4.23 13.58
CA ARG A 18 17.18 -5.20 12.51
C ARG A 18 15.95 -5.44 11.63
N GLU A 19 14.79 -5.67 12.23
CA GLU A 19 13.52 -5.88 11.54
C GLU A 19 13.10 -4.62 10.78
N ILE A 20 13.23 -3.45 11.40
CA ILE A 20 12.97 -2.16 10.77
C ILE A 20 13.89 -1.96 9.56
N GLY A 21 15.20 -2.19 9.74
CA GLY A 21 16.18 -2.07 8.67
C GLY A 21 15.93 -3.05 7.52
N GLN A 22 15.48 -4.27 7.82
CA GLN A 22 15.07 -5.23 6.80
C GLN A 22 13.84 -4.74 6.04
N ARG A 23 12.80 -4.30 6.74
CA ARG A 23 11.58 -3.79 6.11
C ARG A 23 11.84 -2.57 5.22
N LEU A 24 12.73 -1.67 5.63
CA LEU A 24 13.15 -0.54 4.81
C LEU A 24 13.85 -0.99 3.53
N ARG A 25 14.71 -2.02 3.60
CA ARG A 25 15.31 -2.61 2.38
C ARG A 25 14.25 -3.26 1.50
N ASP A 26 13.28 -3.95 2.08
CA ASP A 26 12.19 -4.57 1.33
C ASP A 26 11.42 -3.53 0.51
N PHE A 27 11.10 -2.37 1.10
CA PHE A 27 10.44 -1.27 0.38
C PHE A 27 11.26 -0.76 -0.82
N THR A 28 12.59 -0.71 -0.72
CA THR A 28 13.44 -0.28 -1.85
C THR A 28 13.53 -1.30 -2.98
N ARG A 29 13.13 -2.54 -2.74
CA ARG A 29 13.26 -3.66 -3.69
C ARG A 29 11.95 -4.07 -4.34
N VAL A 30 10.85 -3.38 -4.04
CA VAL A 30 9.55 -3.65 -4.68
C VAL A 30 9.67 -3.34 -6.17
N PRO A 31 9.52 -4.34 -7.06
CA PRO A 31 9.69 -4.13 -8.48
C PRO A 31 8.46 -3.43 -9.09
N PRO A 32 8.59 -2.71 -10.22
CA PRO A 32 7.52 -1.88 -10.78
C PRO A 32 6.19 -2.61 -11.03
N GLU A 33 6.24 -3.86 -11.47
CA GLU A 33 5.07 -4.70 -11.71
C GLU A 33 4.22 -4.97 -10.46
N LYS A 34 4.76 -4.73 -9.26
CA LYS A 34 4.07 -4.86 -7.97
C LYS A 34 3.47 -3.54 -7.47
N TRP A 35 3.85 -2.39 -8.05
CA TRP A 35 3.44 -1.08 -7.52
C TRP A 35 1.93 -0.88 -7.49
N PHE A 36 1.20 -1.44 -8.46
CA PHE A 36 -0.27 -1.39 -8.45
C PHE A 36 -0.85 -2.08 -7.20
N TYR A 37 -0.32 -3.25 -6.85
CA TYR A 37 -0.79 -3.99 -5.67
C TYR A 37 -0.37 -3.33 -4.35
N GLU A 38 0.78 -2.65 -4.31
CA GLU A 38 1.14 -1.78 -3.18
C GLU A 38 0.17 -0.59 -3.02
N LEU A 39 -0.31 -0.02 -4.15
CA LEU A 39 -1.37 0.99 -4.11
C LEU A 39 -2.68 0.37 -3.58
N CYS A 40 -3.05 -0.84 -4.01
CA CYS A 40 -4.21 -1.54 -3.46
C CYS A 40 -4.10 -1.71 -1.94
N PHE A 41 -2.94 -2.15 -1.43
CA PHE A 41 -2.67 -2.22 0.01
C PHE A 41 -2.90 -0.87 0.70
N CYS A 42 -2.29 0.19 0.17
CA CYS A 42 -2.45 1.55 0.69
C CYS A 42 -3.92 2.00 0.71
N LEU A 43 -4.73 1.66 -0.31
CA LEU A 43 -6.16 1.99 -0.35
C LEU A 43 -6.99 1.20 0.68
N MET A 44 -6.53 0.00 1.08
CA MET A 44 -7.22 -0.85 2.04
C MET A 44 -6.92 -0.49 3.50
N THR A 45 -5.74 0.05 3.80
CA THR A 45 -5.29 0.33 5.17
C THR A 45 -6.06 1.40 5.96
N PRO A 46 -6.68 2.45 5.36
CA PRO A 46 -7.41 3.45 6.13
C PRO A 46 -8.52 2.82 6.99
N GLN A 47 -8.41 2.99 8.31
CA GLN A 47 -9.33 2.44 9.31
C GLN A 47 -9.50 0.91 9.27
N SER A 48 -8.55 0.17 8.69
CA SER A 48 -8.51 -1.31 8.67
C SER A 48 -7.15 -1.82 9.17
N SER A 49 -7.08 -3.10 9.55
CA SER A 49 -5.81 -3.71 9.97
C SER A 49 -4.85 -3.82 8.79
N ALA A 50 -3.59 -3.45 8.99
CA ALA A 50 -2.54 -3.66 7.98
C ALA A 50 -2.38 -5.15 7.63
N VAL A 51 -2.58 -6.04 8.60
CA VAL A 51 -2.53 -7.49 8.36
C VAL A 51 -3.64 -7.94 7.40
N HIS A 52 -4.86 -7.44 7.59
CA HIS A 52 -5.98 -7.76 6.70
C HIS A 52 -5.81 -7.12 5.31
N ALA A 53 -5.37 -5.86 5.26
CA ALA A 53 -5.08 -5.17 4.01
C ALA A 53 -4.01 -5.90 3.18
N HIS A 54 -2.98 -6.42 3.84
CA HIS A 54 -1.93 -7.22 3.20
C HIS A 54 -2.48 -8.57 2.69
N ALA A 55 -3.32 -9.26 3.47
CA ALA A 55 -3.98 -10.48 3.01
C ALA A 55 -4.83 -10.23 1.76
N VAL A 56 -5.60 -9.13 1.74
CA VAL A 56 -6.38 -8.72 0.56
C VAL A 56 -5.47 -8.37 -0.62
N GLN A 57 -4.37 -7.63 -0.42
CA GLN A 57 -3.39 -7.35 -1.48
C GLN A 57 -2.91 -8.63 -2.15
N LEU A 58 -2.50 -9.63 -1.36
CA LEU A 58 -2.00 -10.90 -1.88
C LEU A 58 -3.07 -11.62 -2.70
N GLU A 59 -4.32 -11.58 -2.27
CA GLU A 59 -5.43 -12.20 -2.99
C GLU A 59 -5.76 -11.45 -4.29
N LEU A 60 -5.77 -10.11 -4.27
CA LEU A 60 -5.93 -9.29 -5.48
C LEU A 60 -4.84 -9.57 -6.52
N GLU A 61 -3.61 -9.80 -6.04
CA GLU A 61 -2.50 -10.22 -6.88
C GLU A 61 -2.70 -11.63 -7.45
N ARG A 62 -3.04 -12.60 -6.59
CA ARG A 62 -3.30 -13.99 -6.98
C ARG A 62 -4.36 -14.11 -8.08
N ILE A 63 -5.43 -13.33 -7.96
CA ILE A 63 -6.54 -13.33 -8.92
C ILE A 63 -6.32 -12.39 -10.11
N LYS A 64 -5.13 -11.77 -10.24
CA LYS A 64 -4.79 -10.85 -11.34
C LYS A 64 -5.83 -9.74 -11.51
N PHE A 65 -6.22 -9.12 -10.38
CA PHE A 65 -7.25 -8.08 -10.36
C PHE A 65 -6.92 -6.90 -11.28
N PHE A 66 -5.63 -6.55 -11.44
CA PHE A 66 -5.22 -5.48 -12.35
C PHE A 66 -5.64 -5.75 -13.81
N GLN A 67 -5.59 -7.00 -14.25
CA GLN A 67 -5.89 -7.40 -15.63
C GLN A 67 -7.38 -7.68 -15.82
N HIS A 68 -8.02 -8.32 -14.84
CA HIS A 68 -9.38 -8.84 -15.00
C HIS A 68 -10.46 -7.95 -14.40
N GLY A 69 -10.12 -7.11 -13.41
CA GLY A 69 -11.02 -6.12 -12.85
C GLY A 69 -12.33 -6.66 -12.28
N GLN A 70 -12.31 -7.89 -11.76
CA GLN A 70 -13.46 -8.61 -11.23
C GLN A 70 -14.05 -7.98 -9.95
N ASP A 71 -15.32 -8.27 -9.64
CA ASP A 71 -15.93 -7.87 -8.38
C ASP A 71 -15.25 -8.58 -7.19
N VAL A 72 -14.75 -7.79 -6.24
CA VAL A 72 -14.04 -8.25 -5.03
C VAL A 72 -14.72 -7.82 -3.74
N VAL A 73 -15.96 -7.31 -3.78
CA VAL A 73 -16.70 -6.91 -2.56
C VAL A 73 -16.79 -8.09 -1.58
N HIS A 74 -16.98 -9.31 -2.09
CA HIS A 74 -17.05 -10.52 -1.29
C HIS A 74 -15.75 -10.79 -0.51
N LEU A 75 -14.59 -10.54 -1.11
CA LEU A 75 -13.27 -10.64 -0.48
C LEU A 75 -13.11 -9.58 0.62
N LEU A 76 -13.51 -8.34 0.34
CA LEU A 76 -13.34 -7.23 1.28
C LEU A 76 -14.23 -7.33 2.52
N ARG A 77 -15.37 -8.04 2.43
CA ARG A 77 -16.30 -8.25 3.55
C ARG A 77 -16.03 -9.53 4.35
N ASP A 78 -15.08 -10.36 3.94
CA ASP A 78 -14.76 -11.61 4.62
C ASP A 78 -14.33 -11.34 6.07
N PRO A 79 -14.96 -11.94 7.09
CA PRO A 79 -14.56 -11.76 8.49
C PRO A 79 -13.08 -12.07 8.77
N ALA A 80 -12.47 -13.03 8.07
CA ALA A 80 -11.07 -13.41 8.24
C ALA A 80 -10.10 -12.34 7.74
N THR A 81 -10.52 -11.50 6.80
CA THR A 81 -9.70 -10.42 6.20
C THR A 81 -10.48 -9.11 6.11
N TYR A 82 -11.32 -8.83 7.10
CA TYR A 82 -12.34 -7.78 6.99
C TYR A 82 -11.75 -6.39 6.75
N ILE A 83 -12.26 -5.73 5.71
CA ILE A 83 -11.94 -4.36 5.33
C ILE A 83 -13.15 -3.45 5.59
N ARG A 84 -12.97 -2.45 6.45
CA ARG A 84 -13.99 -1.42 6.70
C ARG A 84 -14.22 -0.58 5.44
N PHE A 85 -15.47 -0.17 5.23
CA PHE A 85 -15.90 0.58 4.05
C PHE A 85 -15.64 -0.16 2.72
N HIS A 86 -15.86 -1.48 2.72
CA HIS A 86 -15.57 -2.38 1.59
C HIS A 86 -16.18 -1.89 0.27
N ASN A 87 -17.42 -1.38 0.25
CA ASN A 87 -18.01 -0.87 -1.01
C ASN A 87 -17.25 0.33 -1.57
N THR A 88 -16.96 1.35 -0.74
CA THR A 88 -16.19 2.53 -1.17
C THR A 88 -14.79 2.14 -1.63
N LYS A 89 -14.15 1.22 -0.90
CA LYS A 89 -12.81 0.73 -1.23
C LYS A 89 -12.77 -0.13 -2.48
N HIS A 90 -13.81 -0.93 -2.72
CA HIS A 90 -14.00 -1.64 -3.97
C HIS A 90 -14.08 -0.66 -5.16
N THR A 91 -14.91 0.38 -5.06
CA THR A 91 -14.96 1.44 -6.10
C THR A 91 -13.59 2.08 -6.31
N ARG A 92 -12.86 2.40 -5.24
CA ARG A 92 -11.51 2.99 -5.33
C ARG A 92 -10.49 2.06 -5.99
N LEU A 93 -10.58 0.74 -5.78
CA LEU A 93 -9.72 -0.23 -6.48
C LEU A 93 -9.95 -0.19 -8.00
N HIS A 94 -11.20 -0.08 -8.44
CA HIS A 94 -11.53 0.05 -9.86
C HIS A 94 -11.05 1.37 -10.43
N MET A 95 -11.30 2.50 -9.73
CA MET A 95 -10.79 3.81 -10.14
C MET A 95 -9.27 3.82 -10.27
N ALA A 96 -8.56 3.24 -9.29
CA ALA A 96 -7.10 3.14 -9.33
C ALA A 96 -6.60 2.30 -10.51
N ARG A 97 -7.31 1.21 -10.88
CA ARG A 97 -6.99 0.39 -12.05
C ARG A 97 -7.15 1.19 -13.35
N GLU A 98 -8.26 1.92 -13.48
CA GLU A 98 -8.55 2.76 -14.65
C GLU A 98 -7.54 3.92 -14.79
N GLN A 99 -7.13 4.50 -13.66
CA GLN A 99 -6.17 5.61 -13.62
C GLN A 99 -4.71 5.16 -13.62
N TRP A 100 -4.43 3.85 -13.58
CA TRP A 100 -3.09 3.32 -13.42
C TRP A 100 -2.08 3.86 -14.44
N PRO A 101 -2.38 3.96 -15.75
CA PRO A 101 -1.42 4.49 -16.72
C PRO A 101 -0.92 5.90 -16.36
N SER A 102 -1.81 6.76 -15.86
CA SER A 102 -1.46 8.12 -15.42
C SER A 102 -0.65 8.11 -14.12
N ILE A 103 -1.00 7.24 -13.18
CA ILE A 103 -0.27 7.05 -11.92
C ILE A 103 1.15 6.55 -12.20
N GLU A 104 1.29 5.52 -13.03
CA GLU A 104 2.56 4.92 -13.41
C GLU A 104 3.48 5.91 -14.11
N ALA A 105 2.94 6.75 -15.00
CA ALA A 105 3.70 7.81 -15.65
C ALA A 105 4.32 8.81 -14.63
N ILE A 106 3.57 9.18 -13.59
CA ILE A 106 4.07 10.05 -12.50
C ILE A 106 5.17 9.34 -11.69
N LEU A 107 5.00 8.05 -11.42
CA LEU A 107 5.96 7.26 -10.63
C LEU A 107 7.29 7.05 -11.39
N LEU A 108 7.23 6.86 -12.70
CA LEU A 108 8.40 6.65 -13.57
C LEU A 108 9.15 7.95 -13.92
N ASP A 109 8.54 9.11 -13.70
CA ASP A 109 9.19 10.40 -13.95
C ASP A 109 10.38 10.61 -13.02
N ARG A 110 11.59 10.51 -13.58
CA ARG A 110 12.87 10.67 -12.87
C ARG A 110 13.20 12.13 -12.54
N GLY A 111 12.52 13.08 -13.17
CA GLY A 111 12.69 14.50 -12.88
C GLY A 111 11.98 14.94 -11.60
N LEU A 112 11.06 14.14 -11.07
CA LEU A 112 10.29 14.45 -9.87
C LEU A 112 10.93 13.91 -8.59
N SER A 113 10.95 14.74 -7.56
CA SER A 113 11.18 14.31 -6.19
C SER A 113 10.01 13.49 -5.65
N ALA A 114 10.23 12.73 -4.57
CA ALA A 114 9.17 11.99 -3.89
C ALA A 114 8.02 12.89 -3.40
N ARG A 115 8.31 14.16 -3.05
CA ARG A 115 7.29 15.14 -2.67
C ARG A 115 6.44 15.54 -3.87
N GLU A 116 7.06 15.87 -4.99
CA GLU A 116 6.34 16.27 -6.21
C GLU A 116 5.48 15.13 -6.76
N ARG A 117 5.99 13.89 -6.73
CA ARG A 117 5.19 12.71 -7.09
C ARG A 117 3.92 12.63 -6.25
N ARG A 118 4.06 12.73 -4.92
CA ARG A 118 2.92 12.71 -3.99
C ARG A 118 1.92 13.83 -4.27
N ASP A 119 2.39 15.05 -4.49
CA ASP A 119 1.52 16.22 -4.70
C ASP A 119 0.74 16.12 -6.03
N ARG A 120 1.27 15.37 -7.00
CA ARG A 120 0.63 15.04 -8.29
C ARG A 120 -0.29 13.82 -8.24
N LEU A 121 -0.08 12.89 -7.30
CA LEU A 121 -0.99 11.79 -7.00
C LEU A 121 -2.23 12.34 -6.27
N ARG A 122 -3.08 13.07 -7.00
CA ARG A 122 -4.42 13.47 -6.52
C ARG A 122 -5.42 12.45 -7.02
N TYR A 123 -5.85 11.57 -6.13
CA TYR A 123 -6.89 10.56 -6.33
C TYR A 123 -8.10 10.88 -5.44
#